data_AF-A0A7Y7LUB6-F1
#
_entry.id   AF-A0A7Y7LUB6-F1
#
_cell.length_a   1.000
_cell.length_b   1.000
_cell.length_c   1.000
_cell.angle_alpha   90.00
_cell.angle_beta   90.00
_cell.angle_gamma   90.00
#
_symmetry.space_group_name_H-M   'P 1'
#
loop_
_entity.id
_entity.type
_entity.pdbx_description
1 polymer ?
#
loop_
_entity_poly.entity_id
_entity_poly.type
_entity_poly.pdbx_seq_one_letter_code
_entity_poly.pdbx_strand_id
1 'polypeptide(L)'
;MTLKTHFEKLTAIRAQRVAKLAERATIEQFELSRHEAVAKVRATLVAHEERGARAARHAWSNVLTGSHGQFFTVHVDRTVSLGDLLVPLLGVDAVLSALTRHFDDGDDLAKPERAARLAAFDAELLQLERAEEALIREVEAAGGLALRRANANPVVVLDVEVSA
;
A
#
# COMPACT_ATOMS: atom_id res chain seq x y z
N MET A 1 34.49 -19.26 -22.03
CA MET A 1 34.33 -18.56 -20.72
C MET A 1 34.82 -19.48 -19.63
N THR A 2 35.44 -18.96 -18.57
CA THR A 2 35.88 -19.80 -17.43
C THR A 2 34.72 -20.03 -16.46
N LEU A 3 34.75 -21.11 -15.67
CA LEU A 3 33.77 -21.38 -14.60
C LEU A 3 33.63 -20.20 -13.64
N LYS A 4 34.75 -19.52 -13.35
CA LYS A 4 34.81 -18.30 -12.53
C LYS A 4 33.87 -17.21 -13.07
N THR A 5 33.90 -16.93 -14.37
CA THR A 5 33.05 -15.91 -15.00
C THR A 5 31.56 -16.27 -14.91
N HIS A 6 31.20 -17.56 -14.96
CA HIS A 6 29.81 -17.98 -14.83
C HIS A 6 29.29 -17.79 -13.39
N PHE A 7 30.10 -18.13 -12.38
CA PHE A 7 29.73 -17.90 -10.97
C PHE A 7 29.61 -16.41 -10.63
N GLU A 8 30.46 -15.54 -11.20
CA GLU A 8 30.35 -14.09 -11.05
C GLU A 8 29.02 -13.58 -11.63
N LYS A 9 28.65 -14.02 -12.84
CA LYS A 9 27.36 -13.68 -13.46
C LYS A 9 26.17 -14.19 -12.64
N LEU A 10 26.24 -15.43 -12.14
CA LEU A 10 25.19 -16.03 -11.31
C LEU A 10 24.96 -15.22 -10.03
N THR A 11 26.05 -14.79 -9.39
CA THR A 11 25.99 -13.97 -8.17
C THR A 11 25.38 -12.60 -8.46
N ALA A 12 25.73 -11.99 -9.61
CA ALA A 12 25.16 -10.72 -10.03
C ALA A 12 23.64 -10.80 -10.28
N ILE A 13 23.16 -11.84 -10.97
CA ILE A 13 21.72 -12.03 -11.21
C ILE A 13 20.96 -12.25 -9.89
N ARG A 14 21.55 -13.01 -8.95
CA ARG A 14 20.96 -13.19 -7.62
C ARG A 14 20.83 -11.87 -6.87
N ALA A 15 21.86 -11.02 -6.93
CA ALA A 15 21.80 -9.70 -6.32
C ALA A 15 20.74 -8.81 -6.97
N GLN A 16 20.63 -8.82 -8.30
CA GLN A 16 19.60 -8.08 -9.04
C GLN A 16 18.18 -8.52 -8.65
N ARG A 17 17.95 -9.83 -8.52
CA ARG A 17 16.65 -10.34 -8.07
C ARG A 17 16.31 -9.89 -6.65
N VAL A 18 17.26 -9.92 -5.72
CA VAL A 18 17.02 -9.44 -4.34
C VAL A 18 16.67 -7.96 -4.33
N ALA A 19 17.36 -7.13 -5.12
CA ALA A 19 17.03 -5.71 -5.26
C ALA A 19 15.61 -5.51 -5.85
N LYS A 20 15.25 -6.26 -6.90
CA LYS A 20 13.91 -6.19 -7.50
C LYS A 20 12.79 -6.65 -6.55
N LEU A 21 13.04 -7.67 -5.73
CA LEU A 21 12.10 -8.09 -4.69
C LEU A 21 11.93 -7.02 -3.60
N ALA A 22 13.01 -6.32 -3.24
CA ALA A 22 12.93 -5.19 -2.31
C ALA A 22 12.11 -4.05 -2.90
N GLU A 23 12.33 -3.67 -4.17
CA GLU A 23 11.53 -2.66 -4.89
C GLU A 23 10.04 -3.02 -4.95
N ARG A 24 9.73 -4.28 -5.24
CA ARG A 24 8.34 -4.77 -5.24
C ARG A 24 7.70 -4.64 -3.86
N ALA A 25 8.42 -5.02 -2.81
CA ALA A 25 7.93 -4.90 -1.43
C ALA A 25 7.62 -3.45 -1.05
N THR A 26 8.41 -2.48 -1.53
CA THR A 26 8.11 -1.05 -1.31
C THR A 26 6.81 -0.63 -2.00
N ILE A 27 6.55 -1.11 -3.22
CA ILE A 27 5.32 -0.78 -3.97
C ILE A 27 4.07 -1.43 -3.34
N GLU A 28 4.22 -2.64 -2.81
CA GLU A 28 3.15 -3.36 -2.11
C GLU A 28 2.77 -2.72 -0.78
N GLN A 29 3.71 -2.07 -0.08
CA GLN A 29 3.42 -1.37 1.18
C GLN A 29 2.47 -0.17 1.02
N PHE A 30 2.35 0.42 -0.16
CA PHE A 30 1.46 1.56 -0.42
C PHE A 30 0.11 1.09 -0.99
N GLU A 31 -0.81 0.58 -0.17
CA GLU A 31 -2.10 0.04 -0.65
C GLU A 31 -3.05 1.09 -1.26
N LEU A 32 -2.89 2.37 -0.92
CA LEU A 32 -3.76 3.47 -1.36
C LEU A 32 -2.93 4.55 -2.04
N SER A 33 -3.34 5.00 -3.21
CA SER A 33 -2.79 6.22 -3.79
C SER A 33 -3.13 7.42 -2.91
N ARG A 34 -2.38 8.52 -3.02
CA ARG A 34 -2.64 9.73 -2.23
C ARG A 34 -4.04 10.25 -2.51
N HIS A 35 -4.42 10.27 -3.78
CA HIS A 35 -5.77 10.67 -4.18
C HIS A 35 -6.86 9.81 -3.54
N GLU A 36 -6.69 8.49 -3.50
CA GLU A 36 -7.65 7.57 -2.86
C GLU A 36 -7.66 7.72 -1.33
N ALA A 37 -6.49 7.91 -0.71
CA ALA A 37 -6.37 8.16 0.72
C ALA A 37 -7.06 9.47 1.12
N VAL A 38 -6.82 10.56 0.38
CA VAL A 38 -7.48 11.86 0.58
C VAL A 38 -8.99 11.74 0.40
N ALA A 39 -9.44 11.04 -0.65
CA ALA A 39 -10.87 10.82 -0.88
C ALA A 39 -11.53 10.03 0.27
N LYS A 40 -10.86 8.98 0.77
CA LYS A 40 -11.34 8.17 1.89
C LYS A 40 -11.37 8.96 3.21
N VAL A 41 -10.35 9.76 3.48
CA VAL A 41 -10.33 10.65 4.66
C VAL A 41 -11.44 11.69 4.54
N ARG A 42 -11.60 12.35 3.39
CA ARG A 42 -12.69 13.31 3.16
C ARG A 42 -14.06 12.66 3.39
N ALA A 43 -14.31 11.47 2.84
CA ALA A 43 -15.57 10.76 3.05
C ALA A 43 -15.82 10.45 4.54
N THR A 44 -14.77 10.09 5.28
CA THR A 44 -14.86 9.83 6.72
C THR A 44 -15.15 11.11 7.51
N LEU A 45 -14.52 12.23 7.15
CA LEU A 45 -14.77 13.53 7.77
C LEU A 45 -16.21 14.01 7.51
N VAL A 46 -16.72 13.88 6.28
CA VAL A 46 -18.13 14.18 5.98
C VAL A 46 -19.08 13.34 6.84
N ALA A 47 -18.79 12.05 7.03
CA ALA A 47 -19.59 11.21 7.92
C ALA A 47 -19.55 11.69 9.38
N HIS A 48 -18.41 12.18 9.87
CA HIS A 48 -18.29 12.81 11.19
C HIS A 48 -19.07 14.13 11.28
N GLU A 49 -19.01 14.96 10.25
CA GLU A 49 -19.78 16.20 10.15
C GLU A 49 -21.28 15.95 10.28
N GLU A 50 -21.81 14.97 9.53
CA GLU A 50 -23.22 14.62 9.61
C GLU A 50 -23.62 14.05 10.97
N ARG A 51 -22.79 13.21 11.58
CA ARG A 51 -23.04 12.66 12.93
C ARG A 51 -23.04 13.77 13.98
N GLY A 52 -22.06 14.66 13.94
CA GLY A 52 -21.96 15.81 14.83
C GLY A 52 -23.11 16.81 14.64
N ALA A 53 -23.48 17.11 13.39
CA ALA A 53 -24.61 17.98 13.09
C ALA A 53 -25.95 17.39 13.56
N ARG A 54 -26.15 16.08 13.45
CA ARG A 54 -27.33 15.41 14.03
C ARG A 54 -27.36 15.54 15.56
N ALA A 55 -26.24 15.32 16.23
CA ALA A 55 -26.15 15.49 17.68
C ALA A 55 -26.40 16.94 18.13
N ALA A 56 -25.83 17.91 17.40
CA ALA A 56 -26.02 19.33 17.65
C ALA A 56 -27.48 19.77 17.44
N ARG A 57 -28.15 19.30 16.38
CA ARG A 57 -29.58 19.58 16.15
C ARG A 57 -30.46 19.02 17.26
N HIS A 58 -30.19 17.80 17.74
CA HIS A 58 -30.93 17.25 18.87
C HIS A 58 -30.73 18.09 20.14
N ALA A 59 -29.49 18.52 20.43
CA ALA A 59 -29.22 19.43 21.53
C ALA A 59 -29.96 20.78 21.34
N TRP A 60 -29.95 21.35 20.13
CA TRP A 60 -30.62 22.62 19.87
C TRP A 60 -32.15 22.55 19.92
N SER A 61 -32.75 21.42 19.52
CA SER A 61 -34.19 21.22 19.67
C SER A 61 -34.64 21.26 21.13
N ASN A 62 -33.78 20.80 22.06
CA ASN A 62 -34.01 20.89 23.50
C ASN A 62 -33.83 22.32 24.04
N VAL A 63 -32.90 23.10 23.46
CA VAL A 63 -32.68 24.51 23.81
C VAL A 63 -33.85 25.39 23.35
N LEU A 64 -34.36 25.17 22.13
CA LEU A 64 -35.49 25.93 21.57
C LEU A 64 -36.82 25.62 22.24
N THR A 65 -36.96 24.45 22.86
CA THR A 65 -38.14 24.06 23.65
C THR A 65 -38.00 24.34 25.14
N GLY A 66 -36.81 24.76 25.60
CA GLY A 66 -36.51 25.09 27.00
C GLY A 66 -36.64 26.58 27.31
N SER A 67 -37.05 26.89 28.54
CA SER A 67 -37.17 28.27 29.05
C SER A 67 -35.85 29.06 28.94
N HIS A 68 -35.96 30.33 28.58
CA HIS A 68 -34.83 31.25 28.41
C HIS A 68 -34.01 31.39 29.71
N GLY A 69 -32.68 31.34 29.61
CA GLY A 69 -31.76 31.76 30.68
C GLY A 69 -31.01 30.67 31.44
N GLN A 70 -31.12 29.39 31.05
CA GLN A 70 -30.32 28.33 31.67
C GLN A 70 -29.11 27.95 30.81
N PHE A 71 -27.94 27.81 31.45
CA PHE A 71 -26.81 27.12 30.85
C PHE A 71 -27.19 25.66 30.63
N PHE A 72 -27.15 25.18 29.39
CA PHE A 72 -27.44 23.79 29.08
C PHE A 72 -26.15 22.98 29.10
N THR A 73 -25.96 22.18 30.15
CA THR A 73 -24.97 21.12 30.17
C THR A 73 -25.52 19.92 29.41
N VAL A 74 -25.03 19.72 28.19
CA VAL A 74 -25.30 18.48 27.44
C VAL A 74 -24.42 17.39 28.02
N HIS A 75 -24.99 16.55 28.88
CA HIS A 75 -24.32 15.32 29.31
C HIS A 75 -24.37 14.32 28.15
N VAL A 76 -23.23 14.16 27.47
CA VAL A 76 -23.09 13.10 26.48
C VAL A 76 -22.64 11.83 27.18
N ASP A 77 -23.61 10.97 27.50
CA ASP A 77 -23.42 9.73 28.27
C ASP A 77 -22.81 8.58 27.42
N ARG A 78 -22.04 8.93 26.38
CA ARG A 78 -21.45 8.00 25.42
C ARG A 78 -20.03 8.43 25.12
N THR A 79 -19.18 7.47 24.77
CA THR A 79 -17.86 7.74 24.18
C THR A 79 -18.06 8.53 22.88
N VAL A 80 -17.86 9.84 22.93
CA VAL A 80 -17.95 10.71 21.76
C VAL A 80 -16.64 10.60 21.00
N SER A 81 -16.71 10.26 19.72
CA SER A 81 -15.55 10.39 18.86
C SER A 81 -15.18 11.86 18.76
N LEU A 82 -13.93 12.20 19.05
CA LEU A 82 -13.43 13.58 18.93
C LEU A 82 -13.69 14.15 17.52
N GLY A 83 -13.70 13.30 16.49
CA GLY A 83 -14.04 13.68 15.12
C GLY A 83 -15.48 14.20 14.97
N ASP A 84 -16.45 13.62 15.68
CA ASP A 84 -17.85 14.08 15.63
C ASP A 84 -18.04 15.46 16.29
N LEU A 85 -17.06 15.95 17.07
CA LEU A 85 -17.06 17.28 17.68
C LEU A 85 -16.22 18.28 16.88
N LEU A 86 -15.01 17.87 16.49
CA LEU A 86 -14.06 18.76 15.83
C LEU A 86 -14.44 19.07 14.39
N VAL A 87 -14.98 18.10 13.64
CA VAL A 87 -15.29 18.31 12.22
C VAL A 87 -16.41 19.34 12.02
N PRO A 88 -17.55 19.30 12.74
CA PRO A 88 -18.55 20.36 12.63
C PRO A 88 -18.06 21.74 13.11
N LEU A 89 -17.12 21.79 14.06
CA LEU A 89 -16.59 23.04 14.61
C LEU A 89 -15.60 23.73 13.68
N LEU A 90 -14.69 22.95 13.08
CA LEU A 90 -13.58 23.46 12.26
C LEU A 90 -13.87 23.39 10.76
N GLY A 91 -14.83 22.57 10.35
CA GLY A 91 -15.13 22.28 8.95
C GLY A 91 -14.27 21.16 8.37
N VAL A 92 -14.85 20.40 7.42
CA VAL A 92 -14.19 19.27 6.75
C VAL A 92 -12.87 19.67 6.09
N ASP A 93 -12.82 20.81 5.40
CA ASP A 93 -11.64 21.21 4.63
C ASP A 93 -10.46 21.61 5.51
N ALA A 94 -10.71 22.23 6.68
CA ALA A 94 -9.66 22.60 7.62
C ALA A 94 -9.02 21.36 8.26
N VAL A 95 -9.86 20.39 8.68
CA VAL A 95 -9.39 19.12 9.24
C VAL A 95 -8.68 18.29 8.18
N LEU A 96 -9.23 18.24 6.96
CA LEU A 96 -8.58 17.54 5.85
C LEU A 96 -7.21 18.14 5.56
N SER A 97 -7.09 19.47 5.44
CA SER A 97 -5.81 20.14 5.18
C SER A 97 -4.78 19.84 6.27
N ALA A 98 -5.17 19.78 7.54
CA ALA A 98 -4.28 19.43 8.63
C ALA A 98 -3.80 17.98 8.54
N LEU A 99 -4.69 17.04 8.21
CA LEU A 99 -4.36 15.62 8.07
C LEU A 99 -3.48 15.35 6.85
N THR A 100 -3.76 15.99 5.70
CA THR A 100 -3.03 15.75 4.45
C THR A 100 -1.64 16.37 4.42
N ARG A 101 -1.31 17.27 5.36
CA ARG A 101 0.07 17.80 5.51
C ARG A 101 1.07 16.73 5.95
N HIS A 102 0.57 15.64 6.55
CA HIS A 102 1.39 14.52 7.02
C HIS A 102 1.37 13.34 6.05
N PHE A 103 0.71 13.47 4.90
CA PHE A 103 0.86 12.49 3.84
C PHE A 103 2.21 12.74 3.21
N ASP A 104 3.19 11.88 3.52
CA ASP A 104 4.47 11.83 2.81
C ASP A 104 4.21 11.75 1.30
N ASP A 105 5.14 12.25 0.49
CA ASP A 105 5.10 12.19 -0.98
C ASP A 105 5.33 10.75 -1.48
N GLY A 106 4.50 9.81 -1.01
CA GLY A 106 4.44 8.45 -1.49
C GLY A 106 3.93 8.41 -2.92
N ASP A 107 4.57 7.56 -3.73
CA ASP A 107 4.33 7.42 -5.16
C ASP A 107 2.83 7.28 -5.48
N ASP A 108 2.32 8.24 -6.25
CA ASP A 108 0.89 8.44 -6.54
C ASP A 108 0.41 7.48 -7.65
N LEU A 109 0.83 6.22 -7.60
CA LEU A 109 0.42 5.21 -8.56
C LEU A 109 -1.06 4.86 -8.32
N ALA A 110 -1.90 5.24 -9.30
CA ALA A 110 -3.30 4.83 -9.35
C ALA A 110 -3.39 3.29 -9.40
N LYS A 111 -4.44 2.72 -8.80
CA LYS A 111 -4.66 1.25 -8.75
C LYS A 111 -4.38 0.47 -10.05
N PRO A 112 -4.87 0.88 -11.23
CA PRO A 112 -4.61 0.15 -12.48
C PRO A 112 -3.14 0.23 -12.91
N GLU A 113 -2.48 1.37 -12.70
CA GLU A 113 -1.07 1.56 -13.02
C GLU A 113 -0.16 0.76 -12.08
N ARG A 114 -0.54 0.66 -10.80
CA ARG A 114 0.13 -0.21 -9.82
C ARG A 114 0.04 -1.68 -10.23
N ALA A 115 -1.14 -2.16 -10.62
CA ALA A 115 -1.31 -3.54 -11.09
C ALA A 115 -0.47 -3.83 -12.35
N ALA A 116 -0.46 -2.90 -13.31
CA ALA A 116 0.38 -3.02 -14.51
C ALA A 116 1.88 -3.03 -14.15
N ARG A 117 2.30 -2.20 -13.20
CA ARG A 117 3.70 -2.11 -12.76
C ARG A 117 4.12 -3.36 -11.99
N LEU A 118 3.28 -3.87 -11.09
CA LEU A 118 3.52 -5.14 -10.40
C LEU A 118 3.60 -6.31 -11.38
N ALA A 119 2.70 -6.36 -12.38
CA ALA A 119 2.77 -7.38 -13.43
C ALA A 119 4.06 -7.27 -14.27
N ALA A 120 4.53 -6.05 -14.55
CA ALA A 120 5.81 -5.85 -15.21
C ALA A 120 6.98 -6.32 -14.33
N PHE A 121 6.96 -6.04 -13.03
CA PHE A 121 7.95 -6.56 -12.07
C PHE A 121 7.96 -8.09 -12.02
N ASP A 122 6.79 -8.74 -12.03
CA ASP A 122 6.68 -10.20 -12.04
C ASP A 122 7.25 -10.80 -13.34
N ALA A 123 7.02 -10.14 -14.48
CA ALA A 123 7.62 -10.55 -15.76
C ALA A 123 9.16 -10.39 -15.76
N GLU A 124 9.67 -9.28 -15.22
CA GLU A 124 11.13 -9.06 -15.06
C GLU A 124 11.76 -10.10 -14.12
N LEU A 125 11.10 -10.40 -12.99
CA LEU A 125 11.56 -11.43 -12.05
C LEU A 125 11.60 -12.81 -12.72
N LEU A 126 10.60 -13.15 -13.52
CA LEU A 126 10.57 -14.40 -14.27
C LEU A 126 11.72 -14.49 -15.29
N GLN A 127 12.03 -13.39 -15.99
CA GLN A 127 13.17 -13.33 -16.90
C GLN A 127 14.51 -13.52 -16.17
N LEU A 128 14.68 -12.88 -15.01
CA LEU A 128 15.87 -13.06 -14.17
C LEU A 128 16.01 -14.51 -13.69
N GLU A 129 14.91 -15.17 -13.32
CA GLU A 129 14.94 -16.57 -12.91
C GLU A 129 15.29 -17.50 -14.07
N ARG A 130 14.78 -17.25 -15.28
CA ARG A 130 15.17 -18.01 -16.49
C ARG A 130 16.65 -17.83 -16.82
N ALA A 131 17.17 -16.59 -16.71
CA ALA A 131 18.59 -16.31 -16.92
C ALA A 131 19.48 -16.98 -15.86
N GLU A 132 19.02 -17.03 -14.61
CA GLU A 132 19.69 -17.76 -13.53
C GLU A 132 19.77 -19.26 -13.86
N GLU A 133 18.66 -19.89 -14.23
CA GLU A 133 18.63 -21.33 -14.53
C GLU A 133 19.48 -21.66 -15.77
N ALA A 134 19.46 -20.81 -16.80
CA ALA A 134 20.35 -20.97 -17.96
C ALA A 134 21.83 -20.99 -17.57
N LEU A 135 22.26 -20.07 -16.69
CA LEU A 135 23.62 -20.05 -16.17
C LEU A 135 23.94 -21.25 -15.27
N ILE A 136 22.99 -21.72 -14.46
CA ILE A 136 23.17 -22.93 -13.66
C ILE A 136 23.43 -24.13 -14.58
N ARG A 137 22.62 -24.29 -15.64
CA ARG A 137 22.80 -25.35 -16.64
C ARG A 137 24.14 -25.24 -17.37
N GLU A 138 24.59 -24.04 -17.72
CA GLU A 138 25.91 -23.80 -18.32
C GLU A 138 27.05 -24.19 -17.37
N VAL A 139 26.95 -23.87 -16.07
CA VAL A 139 27.93 -24.24 -15.06
C VAL A 139 27.97 -25.75 -14.85
N GLU A 140 26.80 -26.41 -14.77
CA GLU A 140 26.67 -27.86 -14.64
C GLU A 140 27.25 -28.58 -15.87
N ALA A 141 26.96 -28.09 -17.08
CA ALA A 141 27.51 -28.64 -18.33
C ALA A 141 29.04 -28.48 -18.42
N ALA A 142 29.59 -27.42 -17.83
CA ALA A 142 31.03 -27.21 -17.71
C ALA A 142 31.69 -28.01 -16.57
N GLY A 143 30.94 -28.88 -15.89
CA GLY A 143 31.43 -29.75 -14.80
C GLY A 143 31.50 -29.06 -13.44
N GLY A 144 30.96 -27.85 -13.29
CA GLY A 144 30.82 -27.16 -12.01
C GLY A 144 29.55 -27.57 -11.26
N LEU A 145 29.56 -27.46 -9.94
CA LEU A 145 28.36 -27.64 -9.12
C LEU A 145 27.76 -26.28 -8.78
N ALA A 146 26.58 -25.97 -9.33
CA ALA A 146 25.81 -24.78 -9.00
C ALA A 146 24.53 -25.14 -8.22
N LEU A 147 24.42 -24.68 -6.99
CA LEU A 147 23.24 -24.93 -6.16
C LEU A 147 22.08 -24.03 -6.60
N ARG A 148 20.93 -24.65 -6.89
CA ARG A 148 19.64 -23.96 -7.04
C ARG A 148 19.17 -23.42 -5.69
N ARG A 149 18.36 -22.36 -5.70
CA ARG A 149 17.77 -21.80 -4.48
C ARG A 149 16.63 -22.66 -3.96
N ALA A 150 16.38 -22.62 -2.65
CA ALA A 150 15.25 -23.31 -2.02
C ALA A 150 13.88 -22.80 -2.50
N ASN A 151 13.79 -21.53 -2.90
CA ASN A 151 12.57 -20.90 -3.40
C ASN A 151 12.60 -20.68 -4.93
N ALA A 152 13.35 -21.50 -5.67
CA ALA A 152 13.35 -21.43 -7.13
C ALA A 152 11.96 -21.77 -7.68
N ASN A 153 11.51 -21.04 -8.68
CA ASN A 153 10.22 -21.30 -9.32
C ASN A 153 10.28 -22.65 -10.05
N PRO A 154 9.42 -23.64 -9.68
CA PRO A 154 9.46 -24.96 -10.27
C PRO A 154 9.20 -24.94 -11.79
N VAL A 155 8.42 -23.98 -12.28
CA VAL A 155 8.15 -23.81 -13.71
C VAL A 155 9.43 -23.52 -14.49
N VAL A 156 10.29 -22.64 -13.95
CA VAL A 156 11.56 -22.26 -14.58
C VAL A 156 12.58 -23.40 -14.49
N VAL A 157 12.67 -24.04 -13.32
CA VAL A 157 13.62 -25.14 -13.09
C VAL A 157 13.31 -26.34 -13.97
N LEU A 158 12.03 -26.72 -14.05
CA LEU A 158 11.57 -27.89 -14.79
C LEU A 158 11.35 -27.62 -16.28
N ASP A 159 11.46 -26.36 -16.72
CA ASP A 159 11.23 -25.93 -18.12
C ASP A 159 9.84 -26.32 -18.65
N VAL A 160 8.83 -26.29 -17.78
CA VAL A 160 7.47 -26.72 -18.14
C VAL A 160 6.69 -25.50 -18.59
N GLU A 161 6.14 -25.52 -19.80
CA GLU A 161 5.16 -24.53 -20.22
C GLU A 161 3.84 -24.77 -19.46
N VAL A 162 3.49 -23.89 -18.53
CA VAL A 162 2.16 -23.91 -17.91
C VAL A 162 1.17 -23.40 -18.95
N SER A 163 0.43 -24.34 -19.57
CA SER A 163 -0.73 -23.99 -20.39
C SER A 163 -1.76 -23.28 -19.51
N ALA A 164 -2.12 -22.07 -19.91
CA ALA A 164 -3.16 -21.26 -19.27
C ALA A 164 -4.56 -21.85 -19.49
#